data_AF-A0A4Q5QZW0-F1
#
_entry.id   AF-A0A4Q5QZW0-F1
#
_cell.length_a   1.000
_cell.length_b   1.000
_cell.length_c   1.000
_cell.angle_alpha   90.00
_cell.angle_beta   90.00
_cell.angle_gamma   90.00
#
_symmetry.space_group_name_H-M   'P 1'
#
loop_
_entity.id
_entity.type
_entity.pdbx_description
1 polymer ?
#
loop_
_entity_poly.entity_id
_entity_poly.type
_entity_poly.pdbx_seq_one_letter_code
_entity_poly.pdbx_strand_id
1 'polypeptide(L)'
;MSQRTTSLYIPEPCAESWAAMTPTGLGRHCAACQKTVVDFTQKSDAEILAALRQATGGTCGRLRPDQLDRPLLLPSQAPRWRAWLGATLAIGSVLSGTKATAQLSPGNHTSGPVPAASPAGSSPAPVPPG
;
A
#
# COMPACT_ATOMS: atom_id res chain seq x y z
N MET A 1 7.72 -20.23 13.83
CA MET A 1 8.15 -18.87 13.43
C MET A 1 8.25 -18.06 14.71
N SER A 2 9.47 -17.73 15.18
CA SER A 2 9.63 -16.97 16.42
C SER A 2 9.37 -15.49 16.15
N GLN A 3 8.19 -14.99 16.54
CA GLN A 3 7.90 -13.56 16.48
C GLN A 3 8.72 -12.85 17.55
N ARG A 4 9.36 -11.74 17.17
CA ARG A 4 10.05 -10.87 18.12
C ARG A 4 9.09 -9.81 18.61
N THR A 5 9.24 -9.46 19.87
CA THR A 5 8.35 -8.52 20.55
C THR A 5 9.19 -7.45 21.22
N THR A 6 8.69 -6.21 21.23
CA THR A 6 9.27 -5.10 22.00
C THR A 6 8.16 -4.34 22.71
N SER A 7 8.45 -3.72 23.85
CA SER A 7 7.52 -2.80 24.52
C SER A 7 7.97 -1.35 24.30
N LEU A 8 7.01 -0.42 24.24
CA LEU A 8 7.26 1.02 24.21
C LEU A 8 6.80 1.65 25.52
N TYR A 9 7.64 2.50 26.08
CA TYR A 9 7.33 3.32 27.24
C TYR A 9 7.76 4.77 26.97
N ILE A 10 7.10 5.73 27.62
CA ILE A 10 7.47 7.14 27.58
C ILE A 10 8.09 7.50 28.92
N PRO A 11 9.43 7.65 29.01
CA PRO A 11 10.09 7.91 30.28
C PRO A 11 9.65 9.25 30.90
N GLU A 12 9.43 10.25 30.05
CA GLU A 12 9.03 11.61 30.46
C GLU A 12 7.74 11.99 29.73
N PRO A 13 6.56 11.68 30.30
CA PRO A 13 5.29 12.04 29.69
C PRO A 13 5.13 13.57 29.67
N CYS A 14 4.85 14.11 28.49
CA CYS A 14 4.53 15.53 28.33
C CYS A 14 3.04 15.76 28.61
N ALA A 15 2.72 16.56 29.62
CA ALA A 15 1.34 16.89 30.01
C ALA A 15 0.72 18.04 29.19
N GLU A 16 1.47 18.62 28.25
CA GLU A 16 1.02 19.74 27.43
C GLU A 16 -0.11 19.32 26.47
N SER A 17 -1.07 20.22 26.25
CA SER A 17 -2.20 19.91 25.37
C SER A 17 -1.77 19.92 23.90
N TRP A 18 -2.17 18.90 23.13
CA TRP A 18 -1.91 18.84 21.69
C TRP A 18 -2.43 20.07 20.94
N ALA A 19 -3.57 20.63 21.38
CA ALA A 19 -4.17 21.81 20.80
C ALA A 19 -3.33 23.09 21.01
N ALA A 20 -2.61 23.20 22.13
CA ALA A 20 -1.73 24.34 22.42
C ALA A 20 -0.38 24.27 21.69
N MET A 21 -0.02 23.12 21.09
CA MET A 21 1.22 22.97 20.33
C MET A 21 1.15 23.65 18.96
N THR A 22 2.29 24.10 18.45
CA THR A 22 2.38 24.77 17.14
C THR A 22 2.44 23.76 15.99
N PRO A 23 1.56 23.82 14.97
CA PRO A 23 1.65 22.94 13.81
C PRO A 23 2.99 23.06 13.07
N THR A 24 3.51 21.93 12.60
CA THR A 24 4.72 21.82 11.77
C THR A 24 4.49 20.81 10.65
N GLY A 25 5.40 20.71 9.67
CA GLY A 25 5.22 19.79 8.54
C GLY A 25 5.12 18.30 8.91
N LEU A 26 5.77 17.86 9.99
CA LEU A 26 5.83 16.45 10.41
C LEU A 26 5.02 16.14 11.68
N GLY A 27 4.36 17.14 12.28
CA GLY A 27 3.71 17.00 13.58
C GLY A 27 3.43 18.36 14.21
N ARG A 28 3.56 18.46 15.54
CA ARG A 28 3.42 19.75 16.24
C ARG A 28 4.60 19.98 17.18
N HIS A 29 5.15 21.19 17.20
CA HIS A 29 6.20 21.56 18.15
C HIS A 29 5.59 21.83 19.53
N CYS A 30 6.11 21.16 20.55
CA CYS A 30 5.73 21.40 21.94
C CYS A 30 6.79 22.27 22.63
N ALA A 31 6.38 23.42 23.15
CA ALA A 31 7.27 24.33 23.85
C ALA A 31 7.77 23.77 25.20
N ALA A 32 6.98 22.92 25.86
CA ALA A 32 7.33 22.37 27.17
C ALA A 32 8.49 21.36 27.10
N CYS A 33 8.47 20.44 26.13
CA CYS A 33 9.53 19.44 25.96
C CYS A 33 10.52 19.78 24.83
N GLN A 34 10.33 20.92 24.15
CA GLN A 34 11.13 21.43 23.03
C GLN A 34 11.34 20.43 21.89
N LYS A 35 10.40 19.50 21.70
CA LYS A 35 10.45 18.45 20.68
C LYS A 35 9.25 18.57 19.73
N THR A 36 9.45 18.09 18.51
CA THR A 36 8.33 17.87 17.59
C THR A 36 7.60 16.60 17.99
N VAL A 37 6.34 16.74 18.35
CA VAL A 37 5.43 15.66 18.72
C VAL A 37 4.73 15.14 17.47
N VAL A 38 4.94 13.87 17.15
CA VAL A 38 4.30 13.20 16.01
C VAL A 38 3.05 12.44 16.48
N ASP A 39 1.96 12.50 15.73
CA ASP A 39 0.74 11.78 16.07
C ASP A 39 0.82 10.31 15.58
N PHE A 40 0.89 9.37 16.52
CA PHE A 40 0.90 7.93 16.26
C PHE A 40 -0.43 7.26 16.60
N THR A 41 -1.45 8.04 17.01
CA THR A 41 -2.73 7.47 17.43
C THR A 41 -3.34 6.61 16.34
N GLN A 42 -3.28 7.01 15.07
CA GLN A 42 -3.83 6.21 13.96
C GLN A 42 -2.84 5.23 13.32
N LYS A 43 -1.69 4.96 13.95
CA LYS A 43 -0.65 4.09 13.41
C LYS A 43 -0.72 2.68 13.98
N SER A 44 -0.42 1.70 13.13
CA SER A 44 -0.22 0.31 13.52
C SER A 44 1.14 0.12 14.20
N ASP A 45 1.30 -0.95 14.99
CA ASP A 45 2.57 -1.30 15.65
C ASP A 45 3.76 -1.30 14.68
N ALA A 46 3.57 -1.85 13.48
CA ALA A 46 4.61 -1.92 12.46
C ALA A 46 5.01 -0.52 11.95
N GLU A 47 4.04 0.38 11.76
CA GLU A 47 4.30 1.76 11.33
C GLU A 47 4.95 2.58 12.45
N ILE A 48 4.52 2.42 13.70
CA ILE A 48 5.12 3.09 14.86
C ILE A 48 6.60 2.68 14.97
N LEU A 49 6.89 1.38 14.91
CA LEU A 49 8.25 0.87 14.97
C LEU A 49 9.10 1.32 13.77
N ALA A 50 8.52 1.39 12.58
CA ALA A 50 9.22 1.91 11.41
C ALA A 50 9.59 3.38 11.59
N ALA A 51 8.64 4.21 12.02
CA ALA A 51 8.86 5.64 12.24
C ALA A 51 9.90 5.89 13.35
N LEU A 52 9.83 5.17 14.46
CA LEU A 52 10.79 5.28 15.56
C LEU A 52 12.21 4.84 15.16
N ARG A 53 12.35 3.90 14.23
CA ARG A 53 13.67 3.50 13.68
C ARG A 53 14.27 4.55 12.75
N GLN A 54 13.45 5.31 12.04
CA GLN A 54 13.93 6.42 11.20
C GLN A 54 14.24 7.68 12.03
N ALA A 55 13.61 7.85 13.19
CA ALA A 55 13.86 9.00 14.04
C ALA A 55 15.29 8.98 14.61
N THR A 56 16.03 10.06 14.37
CA THR A 56 17.39 10.24 14.90
C THR A 56 17.33 11.18 16.12
N GLY A 57 17.88 10.78 17.27
CA GLY A 57 18.03 11.66 18.43
C GLY A 57 16.87 11.69 19.44
N GLY A 58 15.97 10.72 19.41
CA GLY A 58 14.84 10.62 20.34
C GLY A 58 13.69 11.55 19.93
N THR A 59 12.53 10.96 19.59
CA THR A 59 11.35 11.72 19.15
C THR A 59 10.31 11.79 20.27
N CYS A 60 9.45 12.80 20.23
CA CYS A 60 8.25 12.84 21.07
C CYS A 60 7.04 12.39 20.23
N GLY A 61 6.12 11.64 20.82
CA GLY A 61 4.99 11.07 20.12
C GLY A 61 3.71 11.14 20.95
N ARG A 62 2.59 11.34 20.28
CA ARG A 62 1.27 11.16 20.86
C ARG A 62 0.81 9.73 20.56
N LEU A 63 0.77 8.91 21.60
CA LEU A 63 0.29 7.54 21.55
C LEU A 63 -0.99 7.41 22.38
N ARG A 64 -1.84 6.45 22.04
CA ARG A 64 -2.94 6.05 22.92
C ARG A 64 -2.43 5.18 24.06
N PRO A 65 -3.14 5.14 25.21
CA PRO A 65 -2.77 4.26 26.32
C PRO A 65 -2.69 2.78 25.91
N ASP A 66 -3.56 2.34 24.99
CA ASP A 66 -3.55 0.96 24.47
C ASP A 66 -2.35 0.64 23.59
N GLN A 67 -1.55 1.63 23.17
CA GLN A 67 -0.33 1.43 22.37
C GLN A 67 0.94 1.34 23.23
N LEU A 68 0.85 1.68 24.53
CA LEU A 68 1.97 1.72 25.48
C LEU A 68 1.99 0.47 26.37
N ASP A 69 3.15 0.18 26.96
CA ASP A 69 3.35 -0.87 27.98
C ASP A 69 2.84 -2.26 27.59
N ARG A 70 2.79 -2.53 26.29
CA ARG A 70 2.34 -3.80 25.72
C ARG A 70 3.35 -4.38 24.73
N PRO A 71 3.30 -5.70 24.52
CA PRO A 71 4.07 -6.35 23.46
C PRO A 71 3.64 -5.88 22.07
N LEU A 72 4.53 -5.15 21.38
CA LEU A 72 4.40 -4.82 19.96
C LEU A 72 5.09 -5.89 19.12
N LEU A 73 4.38 -6.40 18.11
CA LEU A 73 4.89 -7.43 17.21
C LEU A 73 5.79 -6.79 16.16
N LEU A 74 7.05 -7.22 16.09
CA LEU A 74 7.93 -6.82 15.00
C LEU A 74 7.50 -7.56 13.72
N PRO A 75 7.33 -6.86 12.59
CA PRO A 75 7.12 -7.52 11.32
C PRO A 75 8.28 -8.48 11.05
N SER A 76 7.98 -9.77 10.95
CA SER A 76 8.96 -10.81 10.65
C SER A 76 9.43 -10.65 9.22
N GLN A 77 10.67 -10.19 9.02
CA GLN A 77 11.26 -10.10 7.70
C GLN A 77 11.55 -11.52 7.20
N ALA A 78 10.94 -11.89 6.07
CA ALA A 78 11.28 -13.16 5.41
C ALA A 78 12.77 -13.14 5.05
N PRO A 79 13.49 -14.26 5.25
CA PRO A 79 14.92 -14.26 5.03
C PRO A 79 15.23 -14.05 3.55
N ARG A 80 16.18 -13.16 3.25
CA ARG A 80 16.48 -12.67 1.88
C ARG A 80 16.79 -13.79 0.88
N TRP A 81 17.26 -14.97 1.32
CA TRP A 81 17.48 -16.13 0.45
C TRP A 81 16.21 -16.63 -0.24
N ARG A 82 15.03 -16.45 0.37
CA ARG A 82 13.74 -16.82 -0.24
C ARG A 82 13.35 -15.93 -1.42
N ALA A 83 13.89 -14.71 -1.51
CA ALA A 83 13.64 -13.82 -2.64
C ALA A 83 14.31 -14.32 -3.94
N TRP A 84 15.41 -15.07 -3.85
CA TRP A 84 16.16 -15.57 -5.00
C TRP A 84 15.60 -16.89 -5.55
N LEU A 85 14.83 -17.64 -4.76
CA LEU A 85 14.21 -18.90 -5.18
C LEU A 85 13.02 -18.72 -6.13
N GLY A 86 12.48 -17.50 -6.24
CA GLY A 86 11.46 -17.17 -7.25
C GLY A 86 12.01 -16.95 -8.66
N ALA A 87 13.33 -16.83 -8.82
CA ALA A 87 13.97 -16.43 -10.08
C ALA A 87 14.51 -17.60 -10.94
N THR A 88 14.55 -18.83 -10.42
CA THR A 88 15.22 -19.96 -11.10
C THR A 88 14.29 -20.88 -11.90
N LEU A 89 12.99 -20.57 -12.01
CA LEU A 89 12.01 -21.39 -12.77
C LEU A 89 11.88 -21.02 -14.27
N ALA A 90 12.79 -20.20 -14.81
CA ALA A 90 12.74 -19.74 -16.21
C ALA A 90 13.86 -20.28 -17.12
N ILE A 91 14.68 -21.23 -16.67
CA ILE A 91 15.77 -21.81 -17.49
C ILE A 91 15.63 -23.33 -17.52
N GLY A 92 14.64 -23.81 -18.27
CA GLY A 92 14.39 -25.23 -18.44
C GLY A 92 13.49 -25.57 -19.63
N SER A 93 13.35 -24.68 -20.61
CA SER A 93 12.62 -24.97 -21.85
C SER A 93 13.56 -25.60 -22.87
N VAL A 94 13.69 -26.92 -22.77
CA VAL A 94 13.92 -27.92 -23.82
C VAL A 94 14.19 -27.36 -25.23
N LEU A 95 15.37 -27.66 -25.79
CA LEU A 95 15.61 -27.62 -27.23
C LEU A 95 14.76 -28.70 -27.92
N SER A 96 13.52 -28.36 -28.29
CA SER A 96 12.70 -29.14 -29.21
C SER A 96 12.93 -28.62 -30.62
N GLY A 97 13.77 -29.30 -31.39
CA GLY A 97 13.94 -29.03 -32.82
C GLY A 97 12.71 -29.44 -33.61
N THR A 98 11.81 -28.50 -33.90
CA THR A 98 10.74 -28.68 -34.89
C THR A 98 11.20 -28.14 -36.24
N LYS A 99 11.22 -29.02 -37.26
CA LYS A 99 11.50 -28.63 -38.64
C LYS A 99 10.34 -27.76 -39.14
N ALA A 100 10.67 -26.58 -39.65
CA ALA A 100 9.72 -25.64 -40.23
C ALA A 100 9.11 -26.24 -41.50
N THR A 101 7.81 -26.50 -41.50
CA THR A 101 7.03 -26.74 -42.71
C THR A 101 6.09 -25.56 -42.96
N ALA A 102 6.17 -25.07 -44.18
CA ALA A 102 5.70 -23.78 -44.65
C ALA A 102 4.19 -23.52 -44.45
N GLN A 103 3.86 -22.26 -44.18
CA GLN A 103 2.51 -21.71 -44.27
C GLN A 103 2.14 -21.58 -45.74
N LEU A 104 1.20 -22.40 -46.20
CA LEU A 104 0.41 -22.11 -47.39
C LEU A 104 -0.99 -21.72 -46.91
N SER A 105 -1.23 -20.42 -46.84
CA SER A 105 -2.57 -19.85 -46.76
C SER A 105 -2.99 -19.47 -48.18
N PRO A 106 -4.05 -20.07 -48.74
CA PRO A 106 -4.73 -19.48 -49.87
C PRO A 106 -5.85 -18.58 -49.34
N GLY A 107 -5.83 -17.31 -49.75
CA GLY A 107 -7.07 -16.55 -49.97
C GLY A 107 -7.97 -17.36 -50.92
N ASN A 108 -9.30 -17.20 -50.94
CA ASN A 108 -9.94 -15.94 -51.26
C ASN A 108 -11.47 -16.09 -51.23
N HIS A 109 -12.18 -14.98 -50.95
CA HIS A 109 -13.53 -14.56 -51.39
C HIS A 109 -14.67 -15.61 -51.55
N THR A 110 -15.91 -15.36 -51.09
CA THR A 110 -16.87 -14.51 -51.84
C THR A 110 -18.22 -14.37 -51.11
N SER A 111 -18.58 -13.11 -50.84
CA SER A 111 -19.89 -12.38 -50.82
C SER A 111 -21.24 -12.98 -50.39
N GLY A 112 -21.94 -12.19 -49.53
CA GLY A 112 -23.29 -11.66 -49.79
C GLY A 112 -24.36 -11.91 -48.70
N PRO A 113 -25.47 -11.14 -48.62
CA PRO A 113 -25.68 -9.71 -48.89
C PRO A 113 -26.17 -8.94 -47.64
N VAL A 114 -26.05 -7.61 -47.69
CA VAL A 114 -26.65 -6.65 -46.74
C VAL A 114 -28.10 -6.32 -47.13
N PRO A 115 -29.01 -6.11 -46.17
CA PRO A 115 -30.11 -5.18 -46.33
C PRO A 115 -29.82 -3.87 -45.60
N ALA A 116 -30.05 -2.78 -46.34
CA ALA A 116 -29.97 -1.41 -45.90
C ALA A 116 -31.28 -0.92 -45.25
N ALA A 117 -31.15 0.25 -44.62
CA ALA A 117 -32.16 1.29 -44.39
C ALA A 117 -32.85 1.34 -43.00
N SER A 118 -32.51 2.41 -42.29
CA SER A 118 -33.24 3.09 -41.20
C SER A 118 -34.62 3.63 -41.66
N PRO A 119 -35.49 4.12 -40.75
CA PRO A 119 -35.43 5.55 -40.42
C PRO A 119 -35.77 5.91 -38.96
N ALA A 120 -35.75 7.22 -38.72
CA ALA A 120 -35.75 7.97 -37.48
C ALA A 120 -37.07 8.05 -36.68
N GLY A 121 -36.96 8.66 -35.49
CA GLY A 121 -38.06 9.27 -34.70
C GLY A 121 -38.50 8.43 -33.50
N SER A 122 -38.75 8.93 -32.28
CA SER A 122 -38.92 10.30 -31.79
C SER A 122 -38.80 10.29 -30.26
N SER A 123 -38.19 11.35 -29.70
CA SER A 123 -38.40 11.79 -28.29
C SER A 123 -39.86 12.29 -28.13
N PRO A 124 -40.50 12.33 -26.95
CA PRO A 124 -40.16 13.35 -25.93
C PRO A 124 -40.42 12.99 -24.43
N ALA A 125 -39.59 13.62 -23.57
CA ALA A 125 -39.92 14.41 -22.36
C ALA A 125 -40.55 13.76 -21.08
N PRO A 126 -40.46 14.45 -19.91
CA PRO A 126 -40.27 13.84 -18.57
C PRO A 126 -41.54 13.81 -17.68
N VAL A 127 -41.43 13.19 -16.50
CA VAL A 127 -42.42 13.29 -15.41
C VAL A 127 -41.75 13.53 -14.03
N PRO A 128 -42.41 14.28 -13.12
CA PRO A 128 -41.81 15.10 -12.04
C PRO A 128 -41.61 14.39 -10.68
N PRO A 129 -40.99 15.06 -9.68
CA PRO A 129 -40.77 14.51 -8.34
C PRO A 129 -41.99 14.59 -7.42
N GLY A 130 -42.01 13.70 -6.41
CA GLY A 130 -42.80 13.81 -5.18
C GLY A 130 -41.88 13.86 -3.97
#